data_AF-A0A674KG02-F1
#
_entry.id   AF-A0A674KG02-F1
#
_cell.length_a   1.000
_cell.length_b   1.000
_cell.length_c   1.000
_cell.angle_alpha   90.00
_cell.angle_beta   90.00
_cell.angle_gamma   90.00
#
_symmetry.space_group_name_H-M   'P 1'
#
loop_
_entity.id
_entity.type
_entity.pdbx_description
1 polymer ?
#
loop_
_entity_poly.entity_id
_entity_poly.type
_entity_poly.pdbx_seq_one_letter_code
_entity_poly.pdbx_strand_id
1 'polypeptide(L)'
;VHTHQPYHVPNGLSTGKFSDGMVYGVVHRTDNNHKKEMVVYGWSAHQLKEEMNYIKDVRATLEKVRKKMYGEYGEMKRKIQQLTNELTITNVEKESLESHMQVQAAALDSFSEMNSSLTSASVELQKTLVDVSLENTDIRDQIRNLKHTHEQSMEKLKEKQKQLETAQVENQLLKLKVECSQEANADVMREMTRRLYSQYEEKLQQEEQKHIAEKENLIAETNRLLKAIEEANKKMQITETSIQEKDKRIGELDRFIQRMEEERHQLQKQLVQHEIQISGAKSQIHSDRRRSQHLEEVAAGLRERIKHLDDMVHCQQKKVKHMVEEVSSSKTMFLDRDVLPLFLER
;
A
#
# COMPACT_ATOMS: atom_id res chain seq x y z
N VAL A 1 39.08 35.83 142.10
CA VAL A 1 38.49 35.75 143.46
C VAL A 1 38.84 37.01 144.21
N HIS A 2 37.84 37.78 144.65
CA HIS A 2 37.98 38.67 145.80
C HIS A 2 37.85 37.81 147.06
N THR A 3 38.81 37.89 147.98
CA THR A 3 38.55 37.64 149.40
C THR A 3 39.53 38.45 150.26
N HIS A 4 38.95 39.35 151.03
CA HIS A 4 39.53 40.05 152.17
C HIS A 4 39.77 39.09 153.34
N GLN A 5 40.95 39.19 154.00
CA GLN A 5 41.21 39.43 155.45
C GLN A 5 40.49 38.52 156.52
N PRO A 6 40.78 38.51 157.86
CA PRO A 6 41.71 39.32 158.68
C PRO A 6 42.31 38.68 160.00
N TYR A 7 43.04 39.49 160.82
CA TYR A 7 43.20 39.53 162.33
C TYR A 7 43.76 38.29 163.12
N HIS A 8 44.44 38.31 164.29
CA HIS A 8 45.05 39.27 165.25
C HIS A 8 45.73 38.46 166.45
N VAL A 9 46.85 38.95 167.02
CA VAL A 9 47.54 38.88 168.39
C VAL A 9 46.91 37.99 169.51
N PRO A 10 47.58 37.35 170.54
CA PRO A 10 48.46 37.99 171.58
C PRO A 10 49.53 37.22 172.44
N ASN A 11 50.37 38.02 173.15
CA ASN A 11 51.17 37.90 174.42
C ASN A 11 51.37 36.53 175.13
N GLY A 12 52.42 36.19 175.89
CA GLY A 12 53.58 36.86 176.53
C GLY A 12 54.01 36.07 177.82
N LEU A 13 55.20 36.36 178.38
CA LEU A 13 55.74 36.02 179.74
C LEU A 13 56.23 34.56 180.00
N SER A 14 57.12 34.22 180.94
CA SER A 14 58.23 34.81 181.72
C SER A 14 58.76 33.70 182.67
N THR A 15 59.84 33.98 183.43
CA THR A 15 60.37 33.27 184.62
C THR A 15 61.23 32.02 184.33
N GLY A 16 62.30 31.70 185.05
CA GLY A 16 62.74 32.07 186.40
C GLY A 16 63.37 30.79 186.99
N LYS A 17 64.61 30.87 187.50
CA LYS A 17 65.33 29.71 188.05
C LYS A 17 64.64 29.19 189.32
N PHE A 18 64.37 27.89 189.40
CA PHE A 18 64.28 27.16 190.67
C PHE A 18 64.92 25.78 190.54
N SER A 19 65.64 25.45 191.60
CA SER A 19 66.38 24.22 191.88
C SER A 19 65.46 23.03 192.10
N ASP A 20 65.93 21.90 191.58
CA ASP A 20 65.72 20.52 192.01
C ASP A 20 64.32 20.16 192.54
N GLY A 21 63.50 19.64 191.62
CA GLY A 21 62.19 19.08 191.94
C GLY A 21 61.82 18.02 190.90
N MET A 22 61.63 16.79 191.34
CA MET A 22 61.04 15.72 190.53
C MET A 22 59.68 16.18 190.00
N VAL A 23 59.50 16.14 188.68
CA VAL A 23 58.25 16.50 188.03
C VAL A 23 57.47 15.23 187.71
N TYR A 24 56.36 15.05 188.42
CA TYR A 24 55.38 14.00 188.12
C TYR A 24 54.40 14.53 187.07
N GLY A 25 54.45 13.95 185.87
CA GLY A 25 53.51 14.25 184.80
C GLY A 25 52.40 13.21 184.73
N VAL A 26 51.15 13.65 184.85
CA VAL A 26 49.97 12.79 184.69
C VAL A 26 49.61 12.76 183.20
N VAL A 27 49.80 11.63 182.53
CA VAL A 27 49.35 11.44 181.14
C VAL A 27 48.02 10.70 181.16
N HIS A 28 46.96 11.36 180.68
CA HIS A 28 45.68 10.71 180.43
C HIS A 28 45.81 9.79 179.22
N ARG A 29 45.91 8.47 179.46
CA ARG A 29 45.65 7.48 178.41
C ARG A 29 44.13 7.32 178.29
N THR A 30 43.55 7.86 177.22
CA THR A 30 42.21 7.48 176.78
C THR A 30 42.32 6.25 175.89
N ASP A 31 42.34 5.07 176.51
CA ASP A 31 41.99 3.83 175.83
C ASP A 31 40.51 3.50 176.10
N ASN A 32 39.87 2.96 175.07
CA ASN A 32 38.43 2.81 174.94
C ASN A 32 37.89 1.54 175.63
N ASN A 33 38.17 1.39 176.92
CA ASN A 33 37.28 0.63 177.81
C ASN A 33 37.43 1.17 179.24
N HIS A 34 36.31 1.53 179.88
CA HIS A 34 36.23 2.38 181.08
C HIS A 34 36.88 1.78 182.35
N LYS A 35 38.22 1.83 182.43
CA LYS A 35 39.00 1.81 183.67
C LYS A 35 40.13 2.84 183.54
N LYS A 36 40.01 3.94 184.30
CA LYS A 36 41.08 4.94 184.43
C LYS A 36 42.19 4.35 185.28
N GLU A 37 43.14 3.67 184.65
CA GLU A 37 44.39 3.29 185.30
C GLU A 37 45.33 4.50 185.34
N MET A 38 45.59 4.96 186.57
CA MET A 38 46.52 6.03 186.87
C MET A 38 47.92 5.41 186.96
N VAL A 39 48.65 5.37 185.85
CA VAL A 39 50.04 4.90 185.86
C VAL A 39 50.95 6.11 186.05
N VAL A 40 51.51 6.24 187.25
CA VAL A 40 52.48 7.27 187.59
C VAL A 40 53.85 6.80 187.11
N TYR A 41 54.41 7.49 186.11
CA TYR A 41 55.80 7.30 185.70
C TYR A 41 56.64 8.43 186.29
N GLY A 42 57.67 8.08 187.06
CA GLY A 42 58.71 9.02 187.47
C GLY A 42 59.75 9.15 186.35
N TRP A 43 59.93 10.35 185.81
CA TRP A 43 60.95 10.61 184.78
C TRP A 43 62.08 11.48 185.34
N SER A 44 63.32 11.10 185.03
CA SER A 44 64.50 11.91 185.30
C SER A 44 64.70 12.97 184.21
N ALA A 45 65.26 14.13 184.57
CA ALA A 45 65.45 15.27 183.66
C ALA A 45 66.26 14.94 182.38
N HIS A 46 67.00 13.83 182.35
CA HIS A 46 67.77 13.41 181.18
C HIS A 46 66.88 12.76 180.09
N GLN A 47 65.82 12.05 180.49
CA GLN A 47 64.98 11.26 179.59
C GLN A 47 63.98 12.13 178.79
N LEU A 48 63.47 13.22 179.38
CA LEU A 48 62.58 14.17 178.69
C LEU A 48 63.29 14.97 177.59
N LYS A 49 64.61 15.19 177.74
CA LYS A 49 65.40 15.98 176.79
C LYS A 49 65.65 15.23 175.48
N GLU A 50 65.79 13.91 175.51
CA GLU A 50 65.91 13.08 174.30
C GLU A 50 64.60 12.98 173.53
N GLU A 51 63.48 12.75 174.22
CA GLU A 51 62.14 12.69 173.60
C GLU A 51 61.75 14.01 172.92
N MET A 52 62.09 15.16 173.54
CA MET A 52 61.84 16.47 172.93
C MET A 52 62.69 16.74 171.67
N ASN A 53 63.89 16.15 171.60
CA ASN A 53 64.72 16.20 170.39
C ASN A 53 64.17 15.28 169.30
N TYR A 54 63.69 14.08 169.64
CA TYR A 54 63.12 13.14 168.67
C TYR A 54 61.85 13.70 167.99
N ILE A 55 60.95 14.35 168.74
CA ILE A 55 59.73 14.97 168.19
C ILE A 55 60.07 16.13 167.22
N LYS A 56 61.13 16.90 167.50
CA LYS A 56 61.57 17.98 166.61
C LYS A 56 62.05 17.44 165.26
N ASP A 57 62.80 16.35 165.25
CA ASP A 57 63.33 15.76 164.01
C ASP A 57 62.24 15.13 163.14
N VAL A 58 61.25 14.45 163.74
CA VAL A 58 60.11 13.90 162.98
C VAL A 58 59.29 15.00 162.31
N ARG A 59 59.05 16.12 163.01
CA ARG A 59 58.31 17.26 162.45
C ARG A 59 59.07 17.92 161.29
N ALA A 60 60.40 18.06 161.40
CA ALA A 60 61.23 18.57 160.31
C ALA A 60 61.22 17.66 159.08
N THR A 61 61.14 16.34 159.29
CA THR A 61 61.13 15.35 158.21
C THR A 61 59.79 15.30 157.48
N LEU A 62 58.66 15.38 158.20
CA LEU A 62 57.33 15.45 157.58
C LEU A 62 57.12 16.74 156.77
N GLU A 63 57.62 17.89 157.23
CA GLU A 63 57.46 19.15 156.49
C GLU A 63 58.34 19.20 155.22
N LYS A 64 59.48 18.47 155.20
CA LYS A 64 60.27 18.26 153.98
C LYS A 64 59.50 17.46 152.93
N VAL A 65 58.80 16.39 153.32
CA VAL A 65 58.00 15.58 152.38
C VAL A 65 56.84 16.37 151.79
N ARG A 66 56.15 17.18 152.60
CA ARG A 66 55.04 18.04 152.15
C ARG A 66 55.48 19.04 151.09
N LYS A 67 56.63 19.70 151.27
CA LYS A 67 57.18 20.64 150.26
C LYS A 67 57.56 19.93 148.95
N LYS A 68 58.10 18.71 149.01
CA LYS A 68 58.48 17.95 147.81
C LYS A 68 57.26 17.51 147.00
N MET A 69 56.23 16.98 147.65
CA MET A 69 54.99 16.53 147.02
C MET A 69 54.23 17.67 146.30
N TYR A 70 54.10 18.85 146.91
CA TYR A 70 53.41 19.98 146.27
C TYR A 70 54.22 20.63 145.13
N GLY A 71 55.55 20.54 145.17
CA GLY A 71 56.41 20.98 144.05
C GLY A 71 56.28 20.07 142.84
N GLU A 72 56.38 18.75 143.05
CA GLU A 72 56.30 17.74 141.98
C GLU A 72 54.89 17.69 141.34
N TYR A 73 53.82 17.85 142.12
CA TYR A 73 52.46 17.92 141.57
C TYR A 73 52.21 19.19 140.73
N GLY A 74 52.79 20.33 141.13
CA GLY A 74 52.70 21.58 140.38
C GLY A 74 53.46 21.53 139.05
N GLU A 75 54.64 20.90 139.04
CA GLU A 75 55.41 20.67 137.81
C GLU A 75 54.71 19.73 136.87
N MET A 76 54.16 18.62 137.37
CA MET A 76 53.36 17.68 136.58
C MET A 76 52.15 18.37 135.95
N LYS A 77 51.41 19.18 136.72
CA LYS A 77 50.25 19.92 136.21
C LYS A 77 50.64 20.90 135.10
N ARG A 78 51.77 21.62 135.24
CA ARG A 78 52.29 22.50 134.18
C ARG A 78 52.69 21.72 132.93
N LYS A 79 53.34 20.58 133.10
CA LYS A 79 53.82 19.74 131.99
C LYS A 79 52.67 19.10 131.23
N ILE A 80 51.64 18.64 131.95
CA ILE A 80 50.38 18.18 131.35
C ILE A 80 49.72 19.34 130.60
N GLN A 81 49.63 20.53 131.19
CA GLN A 81 49.04 21.69 130.50
C GLN A 81 49.82 22.08 129.24
N GLN A 82 51.15 22.01 129.28
CA GLN A 82 52.01 22.31 128.13
C GLN A 82 51.83 21.25 127.03
N LEU A 83 51.84 19.96 127.37
CA LEU A 83 51.58 18.88 126.42
C LEU A 83 50.16 18.98 125.83
N THR A 84 49.17 19.38 126.62
CA THR A 84 47.80 19.62 126.11
C THR A 84 47.79 20.78 125.11
N ASN A 85 48.47 21.89 125.41
CA ASN A 85 48.54 23.03 124.49
C ASN A 85 49.30 22.67 123.20
N GLU A 86 50.43 21.96 123.30
CA GLU A 86 51.18 21.47 122.13
C GLU A 86 50.35 20.46 121.31
N LEU A 87 49.60 19.57 121.97
CA LEU A 87 48.67 18.65 121.30
C LEU A 87 47.55 19.42 120.59
N THR A 88 47.01 20.49 121.18
CA THR A 88 45.99 21.30 120.52
C THR A 88 46.56 22.04 119.30
N ILE A 89 47.78 22.57 119.38
CA ILE A 89 48.43 23.28 118.27
C ILE A 89 48.74 22.31 117.13
N THR A 90 49.39 21.18 117.44
CA THR A 90 49.70 20.14 116.44
C THR A 90 48.45 19.51 115.84
N ASN A 91 47.35 19.41 116.60
CA ASN A 91 46.06 18.95 116.07
C ASN A 91 45.46 19.98 115.09
N VAL A 92 45.52 21.28 115.41
CA VAL A 92 45.06 22.34 114.49
C VAL A 92 45.93 22.41 113.22
N GLU A 93 47.25 22.26 113.33
CA GLU A 93 48.15 22.19 112.17
C GLU A 93 47.87 20.96 111.30
N LYS A 94 47.63 19.81 111.92
CA LYS A 94 47.20 18.59 111.23
C LYS A 94 45.86 18.81 110.51
N GLU A 95 44.87 19.38 111.19
CA GLU A 95 43.56 19.71 110.59
C GLU A 95 43.69 20.70 109.42
N SER A 96 44.58 21.70 109.53
CA SER A 96 44.86 22.64 108.44
C SER A 96 45.54 21.97 107.25
N LEU A 97 46.49 21.08 107.49
CA LEU A 97 47.19 20.34 106.44
C LEU A 97 46.25 19.35 105.74
N GLU A 98 45.42 18.66 106.52
CA GLU A 98 44.39 17.75 106.03
C GLU A 98 43.36 18.50 105.16
N SER A 99 42.93 19.69 105.60
CA SER A 99 42.09 20.57 104.79
C SER A 99 42.76 21.01 103.48
N HIS A 100 44.04 21.41 103.52
CA HIS A 100 44.78 21.77 102.30
C HIS A 100 44.95 20.58 101.34
N MET A 101 45.27 19.40 101.86
CA MET A 101 45.34 18.16 101.07
C MET A 101 43.98 17.80 100.46
N GLN A 102 42.89 18.02 101.19
CA GLN A 102 41.54 17.78 100.71
C GLN A 102 41.14 18.74 99.58
N VAL A 103 41.49 20.03 99.70
CA VAL A 103 41.29 21.02 98.61
C VAL A 103 42.13 20.66 97.38
N GLN A 104 43.39 20.25 97.57
CA GLN A 104 44.27 19.87 96.46
C GLN A 104 43.79 18.58 95.78
N ALA A 105 43.32 17.59 96.54
CA ALA A 105 42.71 16.38 96.00
C ALA A 105 41.45 16.71 95.19
N ALA A 106 40.56 17.57 95.72
CA ALA A 106 39.37 18.02 95.00
C ALA A 106 39.70 18.77 93.69
N ALA A 107 40.79 19.55 93.67
CA ALA A 107 41.26 20.21 92.44
C ALA A 107 41.78 19.20 91.41
N LEU A 108 42.54 18.18 91.84
CA LEU A 108 43.01 17.10 90.96
C LEU A 108 41.86 16.27 90.41
N ASP A 109 40.85 15.97 91.23
CA ASP A 109 39.63 15.29 90.79
C ASP A 109 38.88 16.13 89.76
N SER A 110 38.75 17.44 89.97
CA SER A 110 38.15 18.36 89.00
C SER A 110 38.95 18.44 87.68
N PHE A 111 40.28 18.43 87.72
CA PHE A 111 41.10 18.37 86.52
C PHE A 111 40.99 17.02 85.80
N SER A 112 40.92 15.92 86.54
CA SER A 112 40.69 14.58 85.99
C SER A 112 39.33 14.50 85.31
N GLU A 113 38.29 15.07 85.93
CA GLU A 113 36.94 15.17 85.37
C GLU A 113 36.91 16.07 84.13
N MET A 114 37.61 17.20 84.14
CA MET A 114 37.72 18.07 82.97
C MET A 114 38.48 17.38 81.83
N ASN A 115 39.56 16.67 82.13
CA ASN A 115 40.33 15.95 81.12
C ASN A 115 39.55 14.75 80.56
N SER A 116 38.78 14.04 81.39
CA SER A 116 37.90 12.96 80.93
C SER A 116 36.77 13.51 80.05
N SER A 117 36.17 14.65 80.43
CA SER A 117 35.17 15.36 79.65
C SER A 117 35.73 15.87 78.31
N LEU A 118 36.91 16.47 78.31
CA LEU A 118 37.60 16.91 77.09
C LEU A 118 37.94 15.73 76.19
N THR A 119 38.42 14.62 76.76
CA THR A 119 38.70 13.39 76.00
C THR A 119 37.42 12.84 75.38
N SER A 120 36.32 12.81 76.13
CA SER A 120 35.00 12.40 75.62
C SER A 120 34.53 13.29 74.47
N ALA A 121 34.59 14.62 74.64
CA ALA A 121 34.23 15.58 73.61
C ALA A 121 35.12 15.45 72.36
N SER A 122 36.42 15.21 72.53
CA SER A 122 37.36 14.96 71.43
C SER A 122 37.02 13.67 70.67
N VAL A 123 36.68 12.59 71.39
CA VAL A 123 36.26 11.33 70.77
C VAL A 123 34.94 11.50 70.02
N GLU A 124 33.99 12.25 70.57
CA GLU A 124 32.70 12.54 69.93
C GLU A 124 32.87 13.39 68.65
N LEU A 125 33.73 14.41 68.68
CA LEU A 125 34.10 15.19 67.50
C LEU A 125 34.79 14.33 66.43
N GLN A 126 35.72 13.46 66.82
CA GLN A 126 36.36 12.54 65.88
C GLN A 126 35.34 11.57 65.26
N LYS A 127 34.42 11.04 66.07
CA LYS A 127 33.34 10.15 65.61
C LYS A 127 32.45 10.87 64.60
N THR A 128 31.94 12.05 64.93
CA THR A 128 31.09 12.83 64.01
C THR A 128 31.81 13.21 62.72
N LEU A 129 33.10 13.54 62.76
CA LEU A 129 33.89 13.82 61.55
C LEU A 129 34.03 12.58 60.66
N VAL A 130 34.25 11.40 61.26
CA VAL A 130 34.32 10.13 60.52
C VAL A 130 32.95 9.78 59.93
N ASP A 131 31.88 9.88 60.71
CA ASP A 131 30.51 9.62 60.26
C ASP A 131 30.14 10.53 59.07
N VAL A 132 30.40 11.84 59.18
CA VAL A 132 30.20 12.80 58.08
C VAL A 132 31.09 12.49 56.86
N SER A 133 32.30 11.99 57.07
CA SER A 133 33.19 11.60 55.96
C SER A 133 32.67 10.37 55.22
N LEU A 134 32.11 9.39 55.94
CA LEU A 134 31.49 8.20 55.38
C LEU A 134 30.20 8.54 54.62
N GLU A 135 29.34 9.39 55.18
CA GLU A 135 28.16 9.89 54.48
C GLU A 135 28.55 10.64 53.19
N ASN A 136 29.60 11.46 53.22
CA ASN A 136 30.11 12.13 52.02
C ASN A 136 30.72 11.16 50.99
N THR A 137 31.29 10.03 51.40
CA THR A 137 31.68 8.97 50.45
C THR A 137 30.46 8.30 49.82
N ASP A 138 29.44 7.99 50.61
CA ASP A 138 28.20 7.37 50.11
C ASP A 138 27.46 8.29 49.13
N ILE A 139 27.34 9.58 49.46
CA ILE A 139 26.75 10.58 48.56
C ILE A 139 27.55 10.67 47.25
N ARG A 140 28.90 10.69 47.31
CA ARG A 140 29.73 10.72 46.10
C ARG A 140 29.54 9.47 45.23
N ASP A 141 29.41 8.31 45.85
CA ASP A 141 29.19 7.06 45.13
C ASP A 141 27.79 7.01 44.51
N GLN A 142 26.76 7.48 45.22
CA GLN A 142 25.41 7.66 44.67
C GLN A 142 25.41 8.63 43.48
N ILE A 143 26.09 9.78 43.58
CA ILE A 143 26.23 10.73 42.47
C ILE A 143 26.94 10.08 41.28
N ARG A 144 27.99 9.29 41.51
CA ARG A 144 28.70 8.57 40.44
C ARG A 144 27.79 7.54 39.76
N ASN A 145 27.01 6.79 40.53
CA ASN A 145 26.06 5.82 40.01
C ASN A 145 24.93 6.50 39.22
N LEU A 146 24.36 7.59 39.73
CA LEU A 146 23.36 8.40 39.03
C LEU A 146 23.90 8.97 37.72
N LYS A 147 25.13 9.50 37.74
CA LYS A 147 25.78 10.00 36.52
C LYS A 147 25.99 8.87 35.51
N HIS A 148 26.46 7.72 35.95
CA HIS A 148 26.70 6.57 35.07
C HIS A 148 25.40 6.05 34.45
N THR A 149 24.34 5.90 35.25
CA THR A 149 23.02 5.46 34.77
C THR A 149 22.39 6.48 33.81
N HIS A 150 22.51 7.77 34.10
CA HIS A 150 22.09 8.83 33.19
C HIS A 150 22.84 8.74 31.86
N GLU A 151 24.16 8.62 31.88
CA GLU A 151 24.99 8.50 30.68
C GLU A 151 24.63 7.27 29.84
N GLN A 152 24.45 6.11 30.47
CA GLN A 152 23.97 4.90 29.78
C GLN A 152 22.58 5.08 29.15
N SER A 153 21.64 5.75 29.84
CA SER A 153 20.31 6.01 29.29
C SER A 153 20.36 6.97 28.09
N MET A 154 21.21 7.99 28.14
CA MET A 154 21.42 8.94 27.07
C MET A 154 22.06 8.26 25.85
N GLU A 155 22.98 7.34 26.05
CA GLU A 155 23.58 6.56 24.97
C GLU A 155 22.55 5.64 24.30
N LYS A 156 21.75 4.91 25.10
CA LYS A 156 20.64 4.09 24.58
C LYS A 156 19.63 4.94 23.81
N LEU A 157 19.31 6.15 24.28
CA LEU A 157 18.41 7.06 23.59
C LEU A 157 18.99 7.50 22.24
N LYS A 158 20.28 7.86 22.18
CA LYS A 158 20.97 8.19 20.92
C LYS A 158 20.98 7.03 19.94
N GLU A 159 21.23 5.81 20.41
CA GLU A 159 21.19 4.63 19.57
C GLU A 159 19.78 4.37 19.01
N LYS A 160 18.76 4.49 19.86
CA LYS A 160 17.35 4.38 19.43
C LYS A 160 16.97 5.47 18.43
N GLN A 161 17.42 6.69 18.63
CA GLN A 161 17.22 7.79 17.68
C GLN A 161 17.86 7.47 16.31
N LYS A 162 19.09 6.94 16.30
CA LYS A 162 19.75 6.52 15.07
C LYS A 162 19.01 5.39 14.36
N GLN A 163 18.53 4.39 15.11
CA GLN A 163 17.72 3.29 14.57
C GLN A 163 16.42 3.81 13.94
N LEU A 164 15.76 4.77 14.60
CA LEU A 164 14.55 5.41 14.08
C LEU A 164 14.82 6.15 12.77
N GLU A 165 15.91 6.92 12.69
CA GLU A 165 16.30 7.63 11.47
C GLU A 165 16.59 6.66 10.32
N THR A 166 17.31 5.57 10.58
CA THR A 166 17.56 4.54 9.54
C THR A 166 16.26 3.90 9.05
N ALA A 167 15.34 3.57 9.96
CA ALA A 167 14.04 3.01 9.60
C ALA A 167 13.17 4.02 8.85
N GLN A 168 13.28 5.31 9.16
CA GLN A 168 12.54 6.37 8.48
C GLN A 168 13.04 6.56 7.03
N VAL A 169 14.35 6.53 6.81
CA VAL A 169 14.95 6.57 5.47
C VAL A 169 14.56 5.33 4.66
N GLU A 170 14.62 4.14 5.27
CA GLU A 170 14.20 2.89 4.62
C GLU A 170 12.72 2.94 4.23
N ASN A 171 11.84 3.41 5.12
CA ASN A 171 10.42 3.57 4.80
C ASN A 171 10.19 4.56 3.65
N GLN A 172 10.93 5.67 3.59
CA GLN A 172 10.85 6.61 2.46
C GLN A 172 11.31 5.96 1.15
N LEU A 173 12.40 5.19 1.19
CA LEU A 173 12.91 4.47 0.02
C LEU A 173 11.90 3.41 -0.46
N LEU A 174 11.31 2.65 0.45
CA LEU A 174 10.29 1.67 0.12
C LEU A 174 9.05 2.33 -0.48
N LYS A 175 8.62 3.48 0.07
CA LYS A 175 7.52 4.27 -0.48
C LYS A 175 7.81 4.69 -1.92
N LEU A 176 8.99 5.26 -2.18
CA LEU A 176 9.41 5.63 -3.54
C LEU A 176 9.47 4.41 -4.47
N LYS A 177 9.98 3.27 -4.00
CA LYS A 177 10.05 2.04 -4.80
C LYS A 177 8.66 1.51 -5.17
N VAL A 178 7.70 1.58 -4.24
CA VAL A 178 6.31 1.21 -4.50
C VAL A 178 5.67 2.16 -5.50
N GLU A 179 5.85 3.48 -5.33
CA GLU A 179 5.35 4.50 -6.27
C GLU A 179 5.95 4.31 -7.67
N CYS A 180 7.26 4.13 -7.80
CA CYS A 180 7.91 3.86 -9.09
C CYS A 180 7.42 2.56 -9.74
N SER A 181 7.22 1.49 -8.94
CA SER A 181 6.68 0.24 -9.46
C SER A 181 5.21 0.38 -9.89
N GLN A 182 4.41 1.15 -9.16
CA GLN A 182 3.01 1.42 -9.52
C GLN A 182 2.93 2.26 -10.80
N GLU A 183 3.75 3.30 -10.94
CA GLU A 183 3.78 4.12 -12.16
C GLU A 183 4.23 3.31 -13.38
N ALA A 184 5.27 2.49 -13.26
CA ALA A 184 5.71 1.61 -14.34
C ALA A 184 4.61 0.61 -14.75
N ASN A 185 3.88 0.05 -13.79
CA ASN A 185 2.75 -0.82 -14.07
C ASN A 185 1.60 -0.07 -14.75
N ALA A 186 1.28 1.15 -14.31
CA ALA A 186 0.27 2.00 -14.93
C ALA A 186 0.65 2.37 -16.37
N ASP A 187 1.93 2.63 -16.64
CA ASP A 187 2.45 2.87 -17.99
C ASP A 187 2.27 1.68 -18.92
N VAL A 188 2.59 0.47 -18.46
CA VAL A 188 2.39 -0.75 -19.25
C VAL A 188 0.90 -0.94 -19.58
N MET A 189 0.01 -0.71 -18.62
CA MET A 189 -1.44 -0.80 -18.85
C MET A 189 -1.94 0.28 -19.81
N ARG A 190 -1.46 1.52 -19.68
CA ARG A 190 -1.76 2.62 -20.62
C ARG A 190 -1.30 2.28 -22.03
N GLU A 191 -0.09 1.76 -22.18
CA GLU A 191 0.48 1.39 -23.47
C GLU A 191 -0.24 0.20 -24.10
N MET A 192 -0.56 -0.84 -23.32
CA MET A 192 -1.36 -1.97 -23.80
C MET A 192 -2.74 -1.51 -24.28
N THR A 193 -3.38 -0.63 -23.52
CA THR A 193 -4.68 -0.04 -23.88
C THR A 193 -4.57 0.75 -25.18
N ARG A 194 -3.54 1.61 -25.30
CA ARG A 194 -3.30 2.42 -26.50
C ARG A 194 -3.09 1.54 -27.73
N ARG A 195 -2.25 0.50 -27.62
CA ARG A 195 -2.01 -0.47 -28.71
C ARG A 195 -3.27 -1.21 -29.10
N LEU A 196 -4.09 -1.62 -28.14
CA LEU A 196 -5.34 -2.33 -28.41
C LEU A 196 -6.30 -1.42 -29.19
N TYR A 197 -6.46 -0.17 -28.77
CA TYR A 197 -7.27 0.81 -29.49
C TYR A 197 -6.74 1.06 -30.91
N SER A 198 -5.43 1.29 -31.07
CA SER A 198 -4.82 1.47 -32.39
C SER A 198 -5.03 0.26 -33.29
N GLN A 199 -4.90 -0.97 -32.78
CA GLN A 199 -5.18 -2.18 -33.56
C GLN A 199 -6.65 -2.30 -33.97
N TYR A 200 -7.59 -1.93 -33.10
CA TYR A 200 -9.01 -1.92 -33.45
C TYR A 200 -9.34 -0.85 -34.48
N GLU A 201 -8.76 0.33 -34.35
CA GLU A 201 -8.92 1.43 -35.30
C GLU A 201 -8.35 1.07 -36.67
N GLU A 202 -7.14 0.49 -36.72
CA GLU A 202 -6.53 -0.01 -37.96
C GLU A 202 -7.39 -1.09 -38.63
N LYS A 203 -7.90 -2.06 -37.87
CA LYS A 203 -8.80 -3.10 -38.41
C LYS A 203 -10.09 -2.51 -38.96
N LEU A 204 -10.67 -1.54 -38.26
CA LEU A 204 -11.89 -0.86 -38.71
C LEU A 204 -11.63 -0.12 -40.04
N GLN A 205 -10.54 0.63 -40.11
CA GLN A 205 -10.15 1.35 -41.33
C GLN A 205 -9.87 0.39 -42.50
N GLN A 206 -9.22 -0.74 -42.26
CA GLN A 206 -8.95 -1.75 -43.28
C GLN A 206 -10.24 -2.35 -43.86
N GLU A 207 -11.19 -2.74 -43.00
CA GLU A 207 -12.48 -3.27 -43.47
C GLU A 207 -13.30 -2.19 -44.20
N GLU A 208 -13.28 -0.94 -43.73
CA GLU A 208 -13.94 0.17 -44.41
C GLU A 208 -13.34 0.41 -45.81
N GLN A 209 -12.01 0.44 -45.94
CA GLN A 209 -11.34 0.57 -47.23
C GLN A 209 -11.66 -0.60 -48.16
N LYS A 210 -11.69 -1.83 -47.63
CA LYS A 210 -12.06 -3.02 -48.39
C LYS A 210 -13.49 -2.94 -48.90
N HIS A 211 -14.44 -2.53 -48.04
CA HIS A 211 -15.84 -2.33 -48.44
C HIS A 211 -15.99 -1.24 -49.51
N ILE A 212 -15.25 -0.13 -49.39
CA ILE A 212 -15.23 0.92 -50.42
C ILE A 212 -14.72 0.36 -51.74
N ALA A 213 -13.59 -0.36 -51.73
CA ALA A 213 -13.01 -0.96 -52.92
C ALA A 213 -13.95 -2.00 -53.57
N GLU A 214 -14.60 -2.84 -52.78
CA GLU A 214 -15.61 -3.80 -53.26
C GLU A 214 -16.80 -3.10 -53.90
N LYS A 215 -17.31 -2.03 -53.28
CA LYS A 215 -18.39 -1.21 -53.84
C LYS A 215 -17.98 -0.58 -55.17
N GLU A 216 -16.78 -0.01 -55.25
CA GLU A 216 -16.26 0.56 -56.49
C GLU A 216 -16.11 -0.47 -57.61
N ASN A 217 -15.60 -1.68 -57.28
CA ASN A 217 -15.50 -2.78 -58.22
C ASN A 217 -16.89 -3.23 -58.73
N LEU A 218 -17.88 -3.36 -57.85
CA LEU A 218 -19.25 -3.71 -58.23
C LEU A 218 -19.90 -2.64 -59.11
N ILE A 219 -19.67 -1.36 -58.81
CA ILE A 219 -20.12 -0.24 -59.64
C ILE A 219 -19.46 -0.29 -61.02
N ALA A 220 -18.15 -0.54 -61.07
CA ALA A 220 -17.41 -0.66 -62.32
C ALA A 220 -17.94 -1.81 -63.19
N GLU A 221 -18.20 -2.97 -62.60
CA GLU A 221 -18.75 -4.13 -63.32
C GLU A 221 -20.19 -3.88 -63.79
N THR A 222 -21.03 -3.27 -62.95
CA THR A 222 -22.39 -2.88 -63.32
C THR A 222 -22.38 -1.92 -64.52
N ASN A 223 -21.50 -0.92 -64.50
CA ASN A 223 -21.34 0.03 -65.60
C ASN A 223 -20.81 -0.65 -66.88
N ARG A 224 -19.92 -1.64 -66.75
CA ARG A 224 -19.43 -2.43 -67.88
C ARG A 224 -20.56 -3.22 -68.54
N LEU A 225 -21.37 -3.92 -67.73
CA LEU A 225 -22.52 -4.67 -68.21
C LEU A 225 -23.58 -3.76 -68.84
N LEU A 226 -23.85 -2.60 -68.23
CA LEU A 226 -24.78 -1.61 -68.76
C LEU A 226 -24.34 -1.12 -70.15
N LYS A 227 -23.06 -0.78 -70.33
CA LYS A 227 -22.51 -0.41 -71.65
C LYS A 227 -22.64 -1.54 -72.68
N ALA A 228 -22.37 -2.79 -72.29
CA ALA A 228 -22.52 -3.93 -73.19
C ALA A 228 -23.98 -4.13 -73.64
N ILE A 229 -24.94 -3.94 -72.73
CA ILE A 229 -26.37 -3.97 -73.04
C ILE A 229 -26.75 -2.82 -73.98
N GLU A 230 -26.29 -1.60 -73.72
CA GLU A 230 -26.53 -0.45 -74.61
C GLU A 230 -25.99 -0.68 -76.02
N GLU A 231 -24.79 -1.23 -76.15
CA GLU A 231 -24.20 -1.58 -77.45
C GLU A 231 -24.97 -2.69 -78.17
N ALA A 232 -25.41 -3.72 -77.44
CA ALA A 232 -26.26 -4.79 -77.98
C ALA A 232 -27.60 -4.24 -78.46
N ASN A 233 -28.24 -3.35 -77.69
CA ASN A 233 -29.49 -2.70 -78.06
C ASN A 233 -29.34 -1.83 -79.31
N LYS A 234 -28.23 -1.07 -79.44
CA LYS A 234 -27.93 -0.30 -80.67
C LYS A 234 -27.78 -1.22 -81.89
N LYS A 235 -27.03 -2.32 -81.75
CA LYS A 235 -26.88 -3.31 -82.83
C LYS A 235 -28.21 -3.93 -83.22
N MET A 236 -29.03 -4.31 -82.24
CA MET A 236 -30.37 -4.85 -82.44
C MET A 236 -31.24 -3.88 -83.23
N GLN A 237 -31.26 -2.60 -82.84
CA GLN A 237 -32.02 -1.56 -83.53
C GLN A 237 -31.59 -1.41 -85.00
N ILE A 238 -30.28 -1.43 -85.28
CA ILE A 238 -29.76 -1.39 -86.66
C ILE A 238 -30.24 -2.61 -87.46
N THR A 239 -30.13 -3.81 -86.88
CA THR A 239 -30.59 -5.02 -87.57
C THR A 239 -32.10 -5.03 -87.78
N GLU A 240 -32.87 -4.53 -86.81
CA GLU A 240 -34.32 -4.42 -86.91
C GLU A 240 -34.74 -3.48 -88.03
N THR A 241 -34.12 -2.29 -88.13
CA THR A 241 -34.38 -1.38 -89.25
C THR A 241 -34.03 -2.01 -90.61
N SER A 242 -32.91 -2.73 -90.72
CA SER A 242 -32.56 -3.45 -91.95
C SER A 242 -33.55 -4.56 -92.30
N ILE A 243 -34.07 -5.29 -91.30
CA ILE A 243 -35.12 -6.30 -91.50
C ILE A 243 -36.40 -5.62 -92.01
N GLN A 244 -36.82 -4.52 -91.39
CA GLN A 244 -38.00 -3.77 -91.82
C GLN A 244 -37.87 -3.26 -93.27
N GLU A 245 -36.69 -2.84 -93.71
CA GLU A 245 -36.42 -2.46 -95.10
C GLU A 245 -36.54 -3.66 -96.06
N LYS A 246 -36.00 -4.82 -95.67
CA LYS A 246 -36.13 -6.06 -96.44
C LYS A 246 -37.60 -6.50 -96.53
N ASP A 247 -38.36 -6.43 -95.43
CA ASP A 247 -39.78 -6.76 -95.42
C ASP A 247 -40.60 -5.85 -96.34
N LYS A 248 -40.29 -4.53 -96.37
CA LYS A 248 -40.88 -3.60 -97.35
C LYS A 248 -40.58 -4.04 -98.77
N ARG A 249 -39.33 -4.42 -99.05
CA ARG A 249 -38.90 -4.88 -100.39
C ARG A 249 -39.59 -6.19 -100.79
N ILE A 250 -39.72 -7.14 -99.86
CA ILE A 250 -40.49 -8.38 -100.08
C ILE A 250 -41.93 -8.03 -100.42
N GLY A 251 -42.58 -7.15 -99.66
CA GLY A 251 -43.95 -6.73 -99.94
C GLY A 251 -44.12 -6.02 -101.31
N GLU A 252 -43.10 -5.30 -101.80
CA GLU A 252 -43.10 -4.77 -103.18
C GLU A 252 -43.03 -5.87 -104.23
N LEU A 253 -42.19 -6.88 -104.01
CA LEU A 253 -42.04 -8.02 -104.90
C LEU A 253 -43.31 -8.87 -104.93
N ASP A 254 -43.95 -9.13 -103.78
CA ASP A 254 -45.22 -9.86 -103.71
C ASP A 254 -46.32 -9.15 -104.50
N ARG A 255 -46.43 -7.81 -104.39
CA ARG A 255 -47.37 -7.02 -105.22
C ARG A 255 -47.04 -7.10 -106.71
N PHE A 256 -45.76 -7.17 -107.07
CA PHE A 256 -45.36 -7.35 -108.47
C PHE A 256 -45.70 -8.75 -108.97
N ILE A 257 -45.42 -9.78 -108.18
CA ILE A 257 -45.78 -11.18 -108.48
C ILE A 257 -47.29 -11.29 -108.67
N GLN A 258 -48.10 -10.69 -107.78
CA GLN A 258 -49.56 -10.69 -107.92
C GLN A 258 -50.01 -10.07 -109.25
N ARG A 259 -49.46 -8.91 -109.65
CA ARG A 259 -49.78 -8.29 -110.95
C ARG A 259 -49.37 -9.18 -112.14
N MET A 260 -48.18 -9.77 -112.07
CA MET A 260 -47.70 -10.71 -113.09
C MET A 260 -48.58 -11.96 -113.17
N GLU A 261 -49.06 -12.46 -112.03
CA GLU A 261 -50.00 -13.57 -111.98
C GLU A 261 -51.35 -13.19 -112.59
N GLU A 262 -51.90 -12.03 -112.25
CA GLU A 262 -53.14 -11.51 -112.84
C GLU A 262 -53.03 -11.38 -114.37
N GLU A 263 -51.93 -10.80 -114.86
CA GLU A 263 -51.62 -10.69 -116.28
C GLU A 263 -51.49 -12.08 -116.93
N ARG A 264 -50.77 -13.01 -116.30
CA ARG A 264 -50.64 -14.40 -116.78
C ARG A 264 -52.01 -15.08 -116.89
N HIS A 265 -52.88 -14.93 -115.88
CA HIS A 265 -54.24 -15.47 -115.93
C HIS A 265 -55.08 -14.82 -117.04
N GLN A 266 -54.92 -13.52 -117.27
CA GLN A 266 -55.60 -12.81 -118.35
C GLN A 266 -55.13 -13.29 -119.74
N LEU A 267 -53.82 -13.41 -119.95
CA LEU A 267 -53.24 -13.95 -121.18
C LEU A 267 -53.67 -15.40 -121.41
N GLN A 268 -53.73 -16.22 -120.35
CA GLN A 268 -54.22 -17.60 -120.44
C GLN A 268 -55.69 -17.65 -120.87
N LYS A 269 -56.56 -16.76 -120.36
CA LYS A 269 -57.96 -16.65 -120.81
C LYS A 269 -58.05 -16.25 -122.29
N GLN A 270 -57.24 -15.27 -122.73
CA GLN A 270 -57.19 -14.86 -124.13
C GLN A 270 -56.70 -15.98 -125.05
N LEU A 271 -55.67 -16.73 -124.63
CA LEU A 271 -55.17 -17.89 -125.37
C LEU A 271 -56.28 -18.93 -125.58
N VAL A 272 -56.98 -19.32 -124.52
CA VAL A 272 -58.12 -20.26 -124.60
C VAL A 272 -59.22 -19.72 -125.51
N GLN A 273 -59.53 -18.42 -125.42
CA GLN A 273 -60.52 -17.79 -126.29
C GLN A 273 -60.10 -17.86 -127.77
N HIS A 274 -58.83 -17.60 -128.08
CA HIS A 274 -58.30 -17.74 -129.44
C HIS A 274 -58.25 -19.21 -129.90
N GLU A 275 -57.92 -20.17 -129.04
CA GLU A 275 -58.00 -21.60 -129.35
C GLU A 275 -59.44 -22.04 -129.69
N ILE A 276 -60.45 -21.55 -128.95
CA ILE A 276 -61.87 -21.76 -129.26
C ILE A 276 -62.24 -21.11 -130.60
N GLN A 277 -61.81 -19.87 -130.86
CA GLN A 277 -62.05 -19.21 -132.14
C GLN A 277 -61.42 -19.96 -133.31
N ILE A 278 -60.18 -20.43 -133.16
CA ILE A 278 -59.46 -21.20 -134.18
C ILE A 278 -60.13 -22.55 -134.40
N SER A 279 -60.52 -23.28 -133.34
CA SER A 279 -61.24 -24.55 -133.49
C SER A 279 -62.62 -24.36 -134.13
N GLY A 280 -63.34 -23.29 -133.80
CA GLY A 280 -64.56 -22.87 -134.48
C GLY A 280 -64.34 -22.57 -135.96
N ALA A 281 -63.33 -21.76 -136.29
CA ALA A 281 -62.95 -21.47 -137.67
C ALA A 281 -62.51 -22.72 -138.44
N LYS A 282 -61.79 -23.64 -137.80
CA LYS A 282 -61.45 -24.95 -138.39
C LYS A 282 -62.71 -25.76 -138.68
N SER A 283 -63.68 -25.81 -137.77
CA SER A 283 -64.97 -26.47 -137.99
C SER A 283 -65.74 -25.83 -139.16
N GLN A 284 -65.76 -24.50 -139.23
CA GLN A 284 -66.34 -23.74 -140.34
C GLN A 284 -65.64 -24.09 -141.67
N ILE A 285 -64.31 -24.06 -141.72
CA ILE A 285 -63.51 -24.46 -142.90
C ILE A 285 -63.80 -25.92 -143.28
N HIS A 286 -63.95 -26.83 -142.31
CA HIS A 286 -64.34 -28.22 -142.61
C HIS A 286 -65.75 -28.30 -143.22
N SER A 287 -66.70 -27.51 -142.71
CA SER A 287 -68.06 -27.44 -143.27
C SER A 287 -68.10 -26.83 -144.66
N ASP A 288 -67.37 -25.73 -144.90
CA ASP A 288 -67.23 -25.09 -146.20
C ASP A 288 -66.47 -25.97 -147.18
N ARG A 289 -65.45 -26.72 -146.72
CA ARG A 289 -64.76 -27.71 -147.53
C ARG A 289 -65.69 -28.84 -147.93
N ARG A 290 -66.53 -29.35 -147.04
CA ARG A 290 -67.56 -30.36 -147.39
C ARG A 290 -68.59 -29.81 -148.38
N ARG A 291 -69.03 -28.56 -148.18
CA ARG A 291 -69.94 -27.87 -149.11
C ARG A 291 -69.30 -27.67 -150.48
N SER A 292 -68.03 -27.25 -150.52
CA SER A 292 -67.25 -27.09 -151.74
C SER A 292 -67.04 -28.42 -152.45
N GLN A 293 -66.73 -29.50 -151.73
CA GLN A 293 -66.63 -30.85 -152.30
C GLN A 293 -67.95 -31.31 -152.91
N HIS A 294 -69.08 -31.11 -152.22
CA HIS A 294 -70.40 -31.45 -152.76
C HIS A 294 -70.73 -30.64 -154.02
N LEU A 295 -70.45 -29.32 -154.01
CA LEU A 295 -70.62 -28.47 -155.19
C LEU A 295 -69.70 -28.89 -156.35
N GLU A 296 -68.49 -29.33 -156.06
CA GLU A 296 -67.52 -29.81 -157.04
C GLU A 296 -67.94 -31.15 -157.66
N GLU A 297 -68.49 -32.08 -156.85
CA GLU A 297 -69.11 -33.32 -157.34
C GLU A 297 -70.30 -33.01 -158.27
N VAL A 298 -71.18 -32.08 -157.88
CA VAL A 298 -72.30 -31.64 -158.73
C VAL A 298 -71.78 -30.99 -160.02
N ALA A 299 -70.75 -30.13 -159.92
CA ALA A 299 -70.14 -29.50 -161.09
C ALA A 299 -69.43 -30.52 -162.01
N ALA A 300 -68.81 -31.55 -161.44
CA ALA A 300 -68.22 -32.66 -162.20
C ALA A 300 -69.32 -33.47 -162.92
N GLY A 301 -70.42 -33.81 -162.23
CA GLY A 301 -71.57 -34.47 -162.84
C GLY A 301 -72.23 -33.65 -163.94
N LEU A 302 -72.34 -32.32 -163.76
CA LEU A 302 -72.80 -31.41 -164.81
C LEU A 302 -71.82 -31.35 -165.99
N ARG A 303 -70.50 -31.29 -165.74
CA ARG A 303 -69.47 -31.35 -166.80
C ARG A 303 -69.54 -32.64 -167.60
N GLU A 304 -69.75 -33.77 -166.93
CA GLU A 304 -69.92 -35.07 -167.58
C GLU A 304 -71.21 -35.11 -168.42
N ARG A 305 -72.30 -34.51 -167.92
CA ARG A 305 -73.54 -34.39 -168.67
C ARG A 305 -73.43 -33.47 -169.88
N ILE A 306 -72.69 -32.36 -169.77
CA ILE A 306 -72.34 -31.49 -170.89
C ILE A 306 -71.50 -32.28 -171.89
N LYS A 307 -70.49 -33.03 -171.44
CA LYS A 307 -69.67 -33.88 -172.32
C LYS A 307 -70.53 -34.92 -173.05
N HIS A 308 -71.45 -35.60 -172.37
CA HIS A 308 -72.38 -36.54 -173.00
C HIS A 308 -73.31 -35.84 -174.02
N LEU A 309 -73.77 -34.63 -173.71
CA LEU A 309 -74.54 -33.82 -174.65
C LEU A 309 -73.70 -33.39 -175.86
N ASP A 310 -72.47 -32.94 -175.65
CA ASP A 310 -71.52 -32.59 -176.71
C ASP A 310 -71.19 -33.83 -177.57
N ASP A 311 -71.02 -35.01 -176.98
CA ASP A 311 -70.82 -36.26 -177.70
C ASP A 311 -72.07 -36.63 -178.51
N MET A 312 -73.29 -36.43 -177.98
CA MET A 312 -74.54 -36.58 -178.73
C MET A 312 -74.66 -35.55 -179.86
N VAL A 313 -74.28 -34.30 -179.62
CA VAL A 313 -74.23 -33.24 -180.64
C VAL A 313 -73.20 -33.58 -181.71
N HIS A 314 -72.04 -34.13 -181.34
CA HIS A 314 -71.04 -34.60 -182.28
C HIS A 314 -71.52 -35.81 -183.08
N CYS A 315 -72.25 -36.76 -182.47
CA CYS A 315 -72.89 -37.85 -183.20
C CYS A 315 -73.93 -37.33 -184.20
N GLN A 316 -74.74 -36.35 -183.79
CA GLN A 316 -75.69 -35.65 -184.67
C GLN A 316 -74.96 -34.90 -185.80
N GLN A 317 -73.92 -34.12 -185.50
CA GLN A 317 -73.11 -33.39 -186.48
C GLN A 317 -72.41 -34.33 -187.46
N LYS A 318 -71.90 -35.47 -186.99
CA LYS A 318 -71.26 -36.48 -187.84
C LYS A 318 -72.29 -37.13 -188.78
N LYS A 319 -73.52 -37.36 -188.30
CA LYS A 319 -74.65 -37.83 -189.12
C LYS A 319 -75.05 -36.79 -190.17
N VAL A 320 -75.13 -35.51 -189.79
CA VAL A 320 -75.37 -34.40 -190.72
C VAL A 320 -74.24 -34.26 -191.75
N LYS A 321 -72.98 -34.36 -191.34
CA LYS A 321 -71.82 -34.27 -192.23
C LYS A 321 -71.82 -35.41 -193.26
N HIS A 322 -72.17 -36.63 -192.84
CA HIS A 322 -72.31 -37.76 -193.75
C HIS A 322 -73.44 -37.54 -194.76
N MET A 323 -74.59 -37.00 -194.33
CA MET A 323 -75.66 -36.60 -195.23
C MET A 323 -75.21 -35.52 -196.24
N VAL A 324 -74.35 -34.58 -195.85
CA VAL A 324 -73.79 -33.56 -196.75
C VAL A 324 -72.76 -34.14 -197.74
N GLU A 325 -71.97 -35.14 -197.32
CA GLU A 325 -71.01 -35.86 -198.16
C GLU A 325 -71.73 -36.72 -199.22
N GLU A 326 -72.87 -37.36 -198.91
CA GLU A 326 -73.71 -38.06 -199.90
C GLU A 326 -74.26 -37.10 -200.98
N VAL A 327 -74.72 -35.91 -200.57
CA VAL A 327 -75.20 -34.88 -201.51
C VAL A 327 -74.06 -34.36 -202.41
N SER A 328 -72.84 -34.25 -201.87
CA SER A 328 -71.66 -33.79 -202.61
C SER A 328 -71.15 -34.86 -203.60
N SER A 329 -71.25 -36.14 -203.24
CA SER A 329 -70.88 -37.28 -204.10
C SER A 329 -71.79 -37.38 -205.34
N SER A 330 -73.07 -37.07 -205.18
CA SER A 330 -74.04 -36.98 -206.30
C SER A 330 -73.74 -35.81 -207.26
N LYS A 331 -72.95 -34.82 -206.83
CA LYS A 331 -72.52 -33.66 -207.65
C LYS A 331 -71.33 -33.97 -208.55
N THR A 332 -70.45 -34.88 -208.12
CA THR A 332 -69.31 -35.40 -208.91
C THR A 332 -69.72 -36.29 -210.08
N MET A 333 -70.94 -36.85 -210.06
CA MET A 333 -71.55 -37.62 -211.16
C MET A 333 -71.88 -36.78 -212.41
N PHE A 334 -71.71 -35.46 -212.38
CA PHE A 334 -72.15 -34.57 -213.47
C PHE A 334 -71.01 -33.99 -214.33
N LEU A 335 -69.74 -34.16 -213.93
CA LEU A 335 -68.62 -33.40 -214.52
C LEU A 335 -67.59 -34.24 -215.31
N ASP A 336 -67.78 -35.56 -215.44
CA ASP A 336 -66.79 -36.47 -216.06
C ASP A 336 -67.27 -37.13 -217.38
N ARG A 337 -68.23 -36.51 -218.07
CA ARG A 337 -68.62 -36.89 -219.44
C ARG A 337 -68.85 -35.66 -220.31
N ASP A 338 -67.75 -35.06 -220.77
CA ASP A 338 -67.72 -34.23 -221.99
C ASP A 338 -66.27 -34.07 -222.49
N VAL A 339 -65.72 -35.08 -223.18
CA VAL A 339 -64.85 -34.93 -224.38
C VAL A 339 -64.77 -36.28 -225.14
N LEU A 340 -65.54 -36.42 -226.23
CA LEU A 340 -65.07 -36.88 -227.56
C LEU A 340 -66.23 -36.81 -228.58
N PRO A 341 -66.00 -36.31 -229.82
CA PRO A 341 -67.08 -35.87 -230.72
C PRO A 341 -67.36 -36.86 -231.86
N LEU A 342 -68.64 -36.91 -232.29
CA LEU A 342 -69.14 -36.80 -233.68
C LEU A 342 -70.60 -37.28 -233.76
N PHE A 343 -71.50 -36.39 -234.21
CA PHE A 343 -72.63 -36.61 -235.14
C PHE A 343 -73.38 -37.98 -235.04
N LEU A 344 -74.70 -38.06 -234.77
CA LEU A 344 -75.82 -37.61 -235.62
C LEU A 344 -77.16 -38.11 -235.03
N GLU A 345 -78.24 -37.34 -235.27
CA GLU A 345 -79.68 -37.69 -235.36
C GLU A 345 -80.20 -38.82 -234.43
N ARG A 346 -81.09 -38.55 -233.48
CA ARG A 346 -82.41 -37.93 -233.62
C ARG A 346 -82.95 -37.61 -232.22
#